data_AF-A0AA43LKI6-F1
#
_entry.id   AF-A0AA43LKI6-F1
#
_cell.length_a   1.000
_cell.length_b   1.000
_cell.length_c   1.000
_cell.angle_alpha   90.00
_cell.angle_beta   90.00
_cell.angle_gamma   90.00
#
_symmetry.space_group_name_H-M   'P 1'
#
loop_
_entity.id
_entity.type
_entity.pdbx_description
1 polymer ?
#
loop_
_entity_poly.entity_id
_entity_poly.type
_entity_poly.pdbx_seq_one_letter_code
_entity_poly.pdbx_strand_id
1 'polypeptide(L)'
;MHERKYRMNEWCDGVIVLPGGYGTMDEFFEMITWGQLGLHKKPIVLFNINGFYDPVIQQTQIMTAEGFLQEAYRDILIVGDTIPNMLEQMRNYQPPSVGKWILKSDHPLSRR
;
A
#
# COMPACT_ATOMS: atom_id res chain seq x y z
N MET A 1 9.97 11.13 15.50
CA MET A 1 9.65 10.41 14.25
C MET A 1 8.17 10.50 13.88
N HIS A 2 7.23 10.25 14.81
CA HIS A 2 5.78 10.30 14.53
C HIS A 2 5.26 11.65 13.97
N GLU A 3 5.68 12.80 14.51
CA GLU A 3 5.20 14.11 14.02
C GLU A 3 5.64 14.45 12.59
N ARG A 4 6.86 14.06 12.18
CA ARG A 4 7.35 14.33 10.82
C ARG A 4 6.54 13.55 9.79
N LYS A 5 6.33 12.26 10.06
CA LYS A 5 5.59 11.36 9.18
C LYS A 5 4.10 11.74 9.11
N TYR A 6 3.51 12.10 10.25
CA TYR A 6 2.13 12.56 10.31
C TYR A 6 1.91 13.84 9.50
N ARG A 7 2.79 14.85 9.63
CA ARG A 7 2.70 16.08 8.81
C ARG A 7 2.93 15.83 7.33
N MET A 8 3.89 14.97 6.97
CA MET A 8 4.11 14.59 5.57
C MET A 8 2.89 13.91 4.97
N ASN A 9 2.19 13.06 5.74
CA ASN A 9 0.91 12.54 5.32
C ASN A 9 -0.09 13.69 5.20
N GLU A 10 -0.35 14.50 6.23
CA GLU A 10 -1.37 15.57 6.16
C GLU A 10 -1.24 16.52 4.96
N TRP A 11 -0.01 16.82 4.52
CA TRP A 11 0.23 17.79 3.44
C TRP A 11 0.30 17.19 2.04
N CYS A 12 0.29 15.86 1.89
CA CYS A 12 0.32 15.23 0.57
C CYS A 12 -1.07 14.75 0.14
N ASP A 13 -1.34 14.79 -1.17
CA ASP A 13 -2.52 14.18 -1.78
C ASP A 13 -2.26 12.75 -2.27
N GLY A 14 -1.00 12.30 -2.22
CA GLY A 14 -0.55 11.00 -2.66
C GLY A 14 0.94 10.78 -2.38
N VAL A 15 1.38 9.54 -2.46
CA VAL A 15 2.78 9.14 -2.19
C VAL A 15 3.34 8.37 -3.38
N ILE A 16 4.57 8.70 -3.78
CA ILE A 16 5.35 7.92 -4.74
C ILE A 16 6.60 7.40 -4.03
N VAL A 17 6.77 6.09 -4.05
CA VAL A 17 7.90 5.39 -3.42
C VAL A 17 8.95 5.11 -4.49
N LEU A 18 10.08 5.80 -4.38
CA LEU A 18 11.25 5.62 -5.23
C LEU A 18 12.15 4.49 -4.68
N PRO A 19 12.95 3.82 -5.53
CA PRO A 19 13.92 2.83 -5.10
C PRO A 19 14.76 3.29 -3.90
N GLY A 20 14.81 2.46 -2.86
CA GLY A 20 15.46 2.79 -1.59
C GLY A 20 15.61 1.58 -0.68
N GLY A 21 16.25 1.81 0.48
CA GLY A 21 16.53 0.77 1.47
C GLY A 21 15.48 0.67 2.58
N TYR A 22 15.89 0.19 3.75
CA TYR A 22 14.98 -0.09 4.87
C TYR A 22 14.15 1.11 5.33
N GLY A 23 14.73 2.32 5.37
CA GLY A 23 13.97 3.52 5.75
C GLY A 23 12.79 3.82 4.82
N THR A 24 13.00 3.65 3.51
CA THR A 24 11.95 3.80 2.50
C THR A 24 10.88 2.72 2.67
N MET A 25 11.28 1.47 2.94
CA MET A 25 10.35 0.36 3.13
C MET A 25 9.52 0.51 4.41
N ASP A 26 10.11 1.02 5.50
CA ASP A 26 9.41 1.33 6.75
C ASP A 26 8.30 2.36 6.51
N GLU A 27 8.62 3.48 5.84
CA GLU A 27 7.63 4.50 5.50
C GLU A 27 6.55 3.99 4.53
N PHE A 28 6.94 3.18 3.54
CA PHE A 28 6.02 2.57 2.59
C PHE A 28 4.98 1.65 3.26
N PHE A 29 5.43 0.71 4.09
CA PHE A 29 4.52 -0.23 4.76
C PHE A 29 3.64 0.47 5.81
N GLU A 30 4.15 1.51 6.48
CA GLU A 30 3.33 2.33 7.39
C GLU A 30 2.19 3.02 6.64
N MET A 31 2.47 3.63 5.47
CA MET A 31 1.43 4.26 4.64
C MET A 31 0.41 3.25 4.12
N ILE A 32 0.84 2.07 3.64
CA ILE A 32 -0.10 1.01 3.21
C ILE A 32 -1.01 0.61 4.38
N THR A 33 -0.44 0.42 5.57
CA THR A 33 -1.18 0.01 6.76
C THR A 33 -2.22 1.07 7.14
N TRP A 34 -1.88 2.36 7.07
CA TRP A 34 -2.85 3.44 7.33
C TRP A 34 -3.97 3.49 6.28
N GLY A 35 -3.65 3.20 5.01
CA GLY A 35 -4.65 3.06 3.94
C GLY A 35 -5.61 1.91 4.20
N GLN A 36 -5.09 0.76 4.63
CA GLN A 36 -5.88 -0.43 5.01
C GLN A 36 -6.81 -0.15 6.19
N LEU A 37 -6.34 0.59 7.21
CA LEU A 37 -7.13 1.01 8.36
C LEU A 37 -8.13 2.13 8.03
N GLY A 38 -8.12 2.66 6.80
CA GLY A 38 -8.98 3.75 6.37
C GLY A 38 -8.64 5.10 7.00
N LEU A 39 -7.42 5.26 7.53
CA LEU A 39 -6.95 6.51 8.15
C LEU A 39 -6.64 7.60 7.10
N HIS A 40 -6.42 7.20 5.85
CA HIS A 40 -6.41 8.10 4.70
C HIS A 40 -6.94 7.39 3.45
N LYS A 41 -7.18 8.16 2.39
CA LYS A 41 -7.74 7.71 1.11
C LYS A 41 -6.84 8.07 -0.08
N LYS A 42 -5.54 8.17 0.18
CA LYS A 42 -4.56 8.72 -0.77
C LYS A 42 -3.95 7.59 -1.60
N PRO A 43 -3.73 7.78 -2.90
CA PRO A 43 -2.99 6.82 -3.71
C PRO A 43 -1.56 6.67 -3.20
N ILE A 44 -1.11 5.41 -3.14
CA ILE A 44 0.29 5.05 -2.89
C ILE A 44 0.80 4.37 -4.15
N VAL A 45 1.87 4.90 -4.72
CA VAL A 45 2.52 4.37 -5.92
C VAL A 45 3.88 3.79 -5.56
N LEU A 46 4.13 2.54 -5.96
CA LEU A 46 5.45 1.93 -5.97
C LEU A 46 6.07 2.10 -7.36
N PHE A 47 7.11 2.93 -7.45
CA PHE A 47 7.77 3.20 -8.72
C PHE A 47 8.80 2.11 -9.04
N ASN A 48 8.37 1.09 -9.79
CA ASN A 48 9.13 -0.11 -10.08
C ASN A 48 10.05 0.06 -11.31
N ILE A 49 11.06 0.92 -11.19
CA ILE A 49 12.06 1.10 -12.26
C ILE A 49 12.94 -0.15 -12.36
N ASN A 50 13.13 -0.66 -13.57
CA ASN A 50 14.01 -1.81 -13.88
C ASN A 50 13.74 -3.06 -13.01
N GLY A 51 12.50 -3.24 -12.53
CA GLY A 51 12.13 -4.38 -11.69
C GLY A 51 12.70 -4.34 -10.27
N PHE A 52 13.16 -3.17 -9.78
CA PHE A 52 13.75 -3.05 -8.43
C PHE A 52 12.83 -3.60 -7.32
N TYR A 53 11.52 -3.43 -7.47
CA TYR A 53 10.50 -3.86 -6.52
C TYR A 53 9.80 -5.16 -6.89
N ASP A 54 10.22 -5.88 -7.93
CA ASP A 54 9.65 -7.19 -8.28
C ASP A 54 9.62 -8.16 -7.09
N PRO A 55 10.67 -8.26 -6.24
CA PRO A 55 10.62 -9.13 -5.07
C PRO A 55 9.56 -8.71 -4.05
N VAL A 56 9.35 -7.40 -3.88
CA VAL A 56 8.33 -6.86 -2.96
C VAL A 56 6.94 -7.17 -3.49
N ILE A 57 6.72 -6.98 -4.80
CA ILE A 57 5.45 -7.30 -5.47
C ILE A 57 5.17 -8.80 -5.40
N GLN A 58 6.18 -9.64 -5.59
CA GLN A 58 6.03 -11.08 -5.42
C GLN A 58 5.66 -11.44 -3.98
N GLN A 59 6.28 -10.79 -2.99
CA GLN A 59 5.96 -11.01 -1.58
C GLN A 59 4.50 -10.63 -1.27
N THR A 60 3.95 -9.56 -1.86
CA THR A 60 2.53 -9.23 -1.65
C THR A 60 1.60 -10.28 -2.25
N GLN A 61 1.94 -10.87 -3.40
CA GLN A 61 1.19 -11.97 -3.99
C GLN A 61 1.21 -13.22 -3.09
N ILE A 62 2.36 -13.56 -2.52
CA ILE A 62 2.49 -14.67 -1.56
C ILE A 62 1.63 -14.41 -0.32
N MET A 63 1.70 -13.21 0.25
CA MET A 63 0.88 -12.84 1.41
C MET A 63 -0.62 -12.95 1.12
N THR A 64 -1.05 -12.60 -0.09
CA THR A 64 -2.44 -12.79 -0.51
C THR A 64 -2.81 -14.27 -0.63
N ALA A 65 -1.96 -15.08 -1.29
CA ALA A 65 -2.21 -16.51 -1.49
C ALA A 65 -2.27 -17.29 -0.16
N GLU A 66 -1.45 -16.92 0.81
CA GLU A 66 -1.43 -17.51 2.16
C GLU A 66 -2.51 -16.92 3.10
N GLY A 67 -3.31 -15.97 2.62
CA GLY A 67 -4.42 -15.37 3.38
C GLY A 67 -4.05 -14.28 4.38
N PHE A 68 -2.79 -13.82 4.40
CA PHE A 68 -2.34 -12.71 5.25
C PHE A 68 -2.76 -11.33 4.72
N LEU A 69 -2.99 -11.22 3.40
CA LEU A 69 -3.48 -10.02 2.75
C LEU A 69 -4.79 -10.32 2.03
N GLN A 70 -5.86 -9.56 2.28
CA GLN A 70 -7.09 -9.72 1.51
C GLN A 70 -6.92 -9.10 0.12
N GLU A 71 -7.47 -9.76 -0.90
CA GLU A 71 -7.45 -9.25 -2.29
C GLU A 71 -8.03 -7.85 -2.41
N ALA A 72 -9.03 -7.50 -1.58
CA ALA A 72 -9.65 -6.17 -1.56
C ALA A 72 -8.68 -5.03 -1.21
N TYR A 73 -7.53 -5.34 -0.58
CA TYR A 73 -6.49 -4.35 -0.27
C TYR A 73 -5.44 -4.21 -1.38
N ARG A 74 -5.52 -5.03 -2.44
CA ARG A 74 -4.59 -4.94 -3.58
C ARG A 74 -4.70 -3.59 -4.27
N ASP A 75 -5.92 -3.05 -4.36
CA ASP A 75 -6.20 -1.78 -5.04
C ASP A 75 -5.69 -0.56 -4.26
N ILE A 76 -5.19 -0.72 -3.03
CA ILE A 76 -4.52 0.37 -2.29
C ILE A 76 -3.19 0.74 -2.95
N LEU A 77 -2.50 -0.23 -3.56
CA LEU A 77 -1.16 -0.07 -4.09
C LEU A 77 -1.19 0.01 -5.62
N ILE A 78 -0.80 1.16 -6.14
CA ILE A 78 -0.51 1.34 -7.56
C ILE A 78 0.94 0.92 -7.80
N VAL A 79 1.19 0.13 -8.85
CA VAL A 79 2.55 -0.18 -9.33
C VAL A 79 2.71 0.44 -10.70
N GLY A 80 3.77 1.20 -10.91
CA GLY A 80 4.05 1.79 -12.22
C GLY A 80 5.54 1.97 -12.47
N ASP A 81 5.89 2.19 -13.73
CA ASP A 81 7.26 2.25 -14.24
C ASP A 81 7.53 3.51 -15.09
N THR A 82 6.51 4.37 -15.28
CA THR A 82 6.61 5.62 -16.02
C THR A 82 5.85 6.74 -15.31
N ILE A 83 6.49 7.91 -15.20
CA ILE A 83 5.92 9.08 -14.48
C ILE A 83 4.54 9.48 -15.03
N PRO A 84 4.33 9.65 -16.35
CA PRO A 84 3.04 10.11 -16.87
C PRO A 84 1.87 9.18 -16.51
N ASN A 85 2.07 7.87 -16.67
CA ASN A 85 1.07 6.84 -16.38
C ASN A 85 0.77 6.79 -14.87
N MET A 86 1.80 6.79 -14.02
CA MET A 86 1.61 6.80 -12.57
C MET A 86 0.80 8.02 -12.10
N LEU A 87 1.10 9.21 -12.61
CA LEU A 87 0.36 10.42 -12.25
C LEU A 87 -1.11 10.36 -12.71
N GLU A 88 -1.39 9.72 -13.84
CA GLU A 88 -2.76 9.49 -14.31
C GLU A 88 -3.51 8.50 -13.41
N GLN A 89 -2.88 7.38 -13.05
CA GLN A 89 -3.45 6.41 -12.12
C GLN A 89 -3.74 7.04 -10.75
N MET A 90 -2.84 7.89 -10.25
CA MET A 90 -3.06 8.63 -9.00
C MET A 90 -4.27 9.56 -9.07
N ARG A 91 -4.48 10.27 -10.20
CA ARG A 91 -5.65 11.15 -10.38
C ARG A 91 -6.98 10.38 -10.41
N ASN A 92 -6.96 9.17 -10.94
CA ASN A 92 -8.14 8.31 -11.10
C ASN A 92 -8.33 7.33 -9.93
N TYR A 93 -7.46 7.38 -8.93
CA TYR A 93 -7.48 6.46 -7.79
C TYR A 93 -8.78 6.56 -7.01
N GLN A 94 -9.37 5.40 -6.72
CA GLN A 94 -10.48 5.28 -5.79
C GLN A 94 -10.07 4.37 -4.64
N PRO A 95 -10.15 4.86 -3.39
CA PRO A 95 -9.82 4.02 -2.24
C PRO A 95 -10.79 2.84 -2.17
N PRO A 96 -10.30 1.62 -1.90
CA PRO A 96 -11.18 0.48 -1.80
C PRO A 96 -12.17 0.68 -0.65
N SER A 97 -13.42 0.32 -0.89
CA SER A 97 -14.53 0.47 0.06
C SER A 97 -14.52 -0.63 1.11
N VAL A 98 -13.37 -0.84 1.77
CA VAL A 98 -13.21 -1.87 2.79
C VAL A 98 -13.74 -1.30 4.11
N GLY A 99 -14.91 -1.80 4.51
CA GLY A 99 -15.58 -1.41 5.75
C GLY A 99 -14.77 -1.77 6.99
N LYS A 100 -15.01 -1.01 8.06
CA LYS A 100 -14.22 -0.90 9.30
C LYS A 100 -13.85 -2.23 9.99
N TRP A 101 -14.55 -3.34 9.74
CA TRP A 101 -14.26 -4.64 10.34
C TRP A 101 -14.86 -5.75 9.46
N ILE A 102 -14.04 -6.49 8.72
CA ILE A 102 -14.41 -7.85 8.27
C ILE A 102 -13.73 -8.84 9.21
N LEU A 103 -14.21 -8.88 10.45
CA LEU A 103 -14.23 -10.14 11.20
C LEU A 103 -15.41 -10.93 10.64
N LYS A 104 -15.22 -11.57 9.48
CA LYS A 104 -15.99 -12.78 9.18
C LYS A 104 -15.07 -13.95 9.48
N SER A 105 -15.36 -14.54 10.63
CA SER A 105 -15.05 -15.90 11.04
C SER A 105 -14.84 -16.84 9.85
N ASP A 106 -13.57 -17.13 9.56
CA ASP A 106 -13.04 -18.45 9.17
C ASP A 106 -11.57 -18.33 8.73
N HIS A 107 -10.74 -17.61 9.51
CA HIS A 107 -9.30 -17.61 9.26
C HIS A 107 -8.65 -18.80 9.98
N PRO A 108 -7.89 -19.68 9.30
CA PRO A 108 -7.23 -20.84 9.91
C PRO A 108 -6.21 -20.49 11.01
N LEU A 109 -5.81 -19.23 11.15
CA LEU A 109 -4.90 -18.75 12.20
C LEU A 109 -5.61 -18.31 13.48
N SER A 110 -6.96 -18.33 13.53
CA SER A 110 -7.72 -18.04 14.75
C SER A 110 -7.73 -19.19 15.77
N ARG A 111 -7.04 -20.30 15.48
CA ARG A 111 -6.96 -21.50 16.33
C ARG A 111 -5.53 -21.82 16.79
N ARG A 112 -4.73 -20.80 17.10
CA ARG A 112 -3.47 -20.99 17.85
C ARG A 112 -3.43 -20.06 19.05
#